data_AF-A0A5C3KDT8-F1
#
_entry.id   AF-A0A5C3KDT8-F1
#
_cell.length_a   1.000
_cell.length_b   1.000
_cell.length_c   1.000
_cell.angle_alpha   90.00
_cell.angle_beta   90.00
_cell.angle_gamma   90.00
#
_symmetry.space_group_name_H-M   'P 1'
#
loop_
_entity.id
_entity.type
_entity.pdbx_description
1 polymer ?
#
loop_
_entity_poly.entity_id
_entity_poly.type
_entity_poly.pdbx_seq_one_letter_code
_entity_poly.pdbx_strand_id
1 'polypeptide(L)'
;MARVERDPTGDVCPAFEQPEFQAVRDSMKPNPPGEPRSEEEVLRMLRDSWKAGHDKRVEDWNMQVQRDREERERLEREQEQQDEEQAERPEGEGQKIEEDNGKKTKKVYFDENIAIGDTITDRPASYALNKLKLIEYIELFYFTPDGC
;
A
#
# COMPACT_ATOMS: atom_id res chain seq x y z
N MET A 1 0.79 -16.54 -4.31
CA MET A 1 -0.22 -16.73 -5.37
C MET A 1 0.02 -15.65 -6.41
N ALA A 2 -0.09 -15.98 -7.71
CA ALA A 2 0.04 -14.96 -8.75
C ALA A 2 -1.08 -13.94 -8.60
N ARG A 3 -0.74 -12.65 -8.66
CA ARG A 3 -1.72 -11.56 -8.59
C ARG A 3 -2.55 -11.60 -9.88
N VAL A 4 -3.87 -11.51 -9.75
CA VAL A 4 -4.74 -11.39 -10.92
C VAL A 4 -4.63 -9.94 -11.41
N GLU A 5 -4.23 -9.74 -12.66
CA GLU A 5 -3.95 -8.39 -13.22
C GLU A 5 -5.18 -7.73 -13.84
N ARG A 6 -6.17 -8.54 -14.24
CA ARG A 6 -7.40 -8.09 -14.91
C ARG A 6 -8.62 -8.66 -14.19
N ASP A 7 -9.61 -7.81 -13.94
CA ASP A 7 -10.90 -8.19 -13.40
C ASP A 7 -11.61 -9.20 -14.32
N PRO A 8 -11.82 -10.46 -13.87
CA PRO A 8 -12.50 -11.49 -14.65
C PRO A 8 -14.03 -11.42 -14.57
N THR A 9 -14.61 -10.60 -13.67
CA THR A 9 -16.06 -10.60 -13.37
C THR A 9 -16.92 -10.16 -14.56
N GLY A 10 -16.34 -9.43 -15.50
CA GLY A 10 -17.00 -8.99 -16.74
C GLY A 10 -16.82 -9.95 -17.94
N ASP A 11 -16.09 -11.05 -17.79
CA ASP A 11 -15.88 -11.97 -18.90
C ASP A 11 -17.18 -12.70 -19.27
N VAL A 12 -17.50 -12.72 -20.57
CA VAL A 12 -18.68 -13.41 -21.10
C VAL A 12 -18.27 -14.78 -21.64
N CYS A 13 -19.11 -15.78 -21.40
CA CYS A 13 -18.92 -17.12 -21.95
C CYS A 13 -18.90 -17.06 -23.49
N PRO A 14 -17.86 -17.58 -24.15
CA PRO A 14 -17.82 -17.66 -25.60
C PRO A 14 -19.03 -18.41 -26.15
N ALA A 15 -19.55 -17.97 -27.29
CA ALA A 15 -20.63 -18.66 -27.98
C ALA A 15 -20.08 -19.95 -28.63
N PHE A 16 -19.99 -21.04 -27.85
CA PHE A 16 -19.48 -22.34 -28.29
C PHE A 16 -20.29 -23.00 -29.43
N GLU A 17 -21.45 -22.42 -29.75
CA GLU A 17 -22.30 -22.80 -30.89
C GLU A 17 -21.73 -22.31 -32.23
N GLN A 18 -20.81 -21.33 -32.21
CA GLN A 18 -20.22 -20.78 -33.43
C GLN A 18 -19.30 -21.79 -34.15
N PRO A 19 -19.12 -21.65 -35.48
CA PRO A 19 -18.38 -22.62 -36.31
C PRO A 19 -16.92 -22.81 -35.90
N GLU A 20 -16.29 -21.81 -35.27
CA GLU A 20 -14.89 -21.84 -34.83
C GLU A 20 -14.64 -22.93 -33.78
N PHE A 21 -15.67 -23.23 -32.98
CA PHE A 21 -15.63 -24.28 -31.96
C PHE A 21 -16.12 -25.64 -32.48
N GLN A 22 -16.48 -25.77 -33.76
CA GLN A 22 -16.96 -27.02 -34.35
C GLN A 22 -15.92 -28.14 -34.23
N ALA A 23 -14.65 -27.86 -34.51
CA ALA A 23 -13.57 -28.85 -34.37
C ALA A 23 -13.42 -29.36 -32.92
N VAL A 24 -13.59 -28.48 -31.94
CA VAL A 24 -13.56 -28.84 -30.50
C VAL A 24 -14.77 -29.69 -30.15
N ARG A 25 -15.98 -29.31 -30.62
CA ARG A 25 -17.20 -30.09 -30.43
C ARG A 25 -17.08 -31.48 -31.03
N ASP A 26 -16.61 -31.59 -32.26
CA ASP A 26 -16.47 -32.86 -32.97
C ASP A 26 -15.40 -33.76 -32.34
N SER A 27 -14.37 -33.19 -31.69
CA SER A 27 -13.39 -33.96 -30.91
C SER A 27 -13.95 -34.58 -29.62
N MET A 28 -15.03 -34.00 -29.06
CA MET A 28 -15.69 -34.48 -27.83
C MET A 28 -16.88 -35.42 -28.10
N LYS A 29 -17.43 -35.42 -29.32
CA LYS A 29 -18.48 -36.33 -29.79
C LYS A 29 -18.10 -37.82 -29.81
N PRO A 30 -16.86 -38.26 -30.16
CA PRO A 30 -16.52 -39.68 -30.10
C PRO A 30 -16.53 -40.16 -28.64
N ASN A 31 -17.58 -40.90 -28.28
CA ASN A 31 -17.72 -41.49 -26.96
C ASN A 31 -17.06 -42.89 -26.90
N PRO A 32 -16.74 -43.40 -25.69
CA PRO A 32 -16.40 -44.80 -25.40
C PRO A 32 -17.49 -45.78 -25.88
N PRO A 33 -17.23 -47.10 -25.88
CA PRO A 33 -18.16 -48.09 -26.45
C PRO A 33 -19.50 -48.09 -25.68
N GLY A 34 -20.54 -47.47 -26.24
CA GLY A 34 -21.85 -47.42 -25.59
C GLY A 34 -22.86 -46.50 -26.29
N GLU A 35 -22.66 -45.19 -26.25
CA GLU A 35 -23.64 -44.20 -26.74
C GLU A 35 -22.94 -42.96 -27.32
N PRO A 36 -23.26 -42.49 -28.54
CA PRO A 36 -22.72 -41.23 -29.04
C PRO A 36 -23.23 -40.06 -28.17
N ARG A 37 -22.32 -39.17 -27.74
CA ARG A 37 -22.73 -37.94 -27.03
C ARG A 37 -23.55 -37.06 -27.95
N SER A 38 -24.66 -36.52 -27.45
CA SER A 38 -25.44 -35.52 -28.19
C SER A 38 -24.65 -34.20 -28.27
N GLU A 39 -24.86 -33.43 -29.33
CA GLU A 39 -24.22 -32.12 -29.50
C GLU A 39 -24.57 -31.16 -28.34
N GLU A 40 -25.78 -31.27 -27.81
CA GLU A 40 -26.25 -30.50 -26.65
C GLU A 40 -25.45 -30.83 -25.38
N GLU A 41 -25.05 -32.09 -25.18
CA GLU A 41 -24.26 -32.50 -24.02
C GLU A 41 -22.83 -31.97 -24.10
N VAL A 42 -22.25 -31.97 -25.30
CA VAL A 42 -20.91 -31.41 -25.55
C VAL A 42 -20.92 -29.90 -25.30
N LEU A 43 -21.94 -29.19 -25.78
CA LEU A 43 -22.11 -27.76 -25.52
C LEU A 43 -22.28 -27.46 -24.03
N ARG A 44 -23.07 -28.27 -23.31
CA ARG A 44 -23.24 -28.14 -21.86
C ARG A 44 -21.90 -28.33 -21.13
N MET A 45 -21.13 -29.37 -21.45
CA MET A 45 -19.82 -29.62 -20.84
C MET A 45 -18.82 -28.47 -21.10
N LEU A 46 -18.80 -27.92 -22.32
CA LEU A 46 -17.95 -26.77 -22.65
C LEU A 46 -18.34 -25.54 -21.81
N ARG A 47 -19.64 -25.26 -21.70
CA ARG A 47 -20.16 -24.14 -20.90
C ARG A 47 -19.87 -24.32 -19.42
N ASP A 48 -20.04 -25.53 -18.89
CA ASP A 48 -19.79 -25.86 -17.48
C ASP A 48 -18.30 -25.76 -17.14
N SER A 49 -17.42 -26.27 -18.01
CA SER A 49 -15.96 -26.18 -17.80
C SER A 49 -15.47 -24.74 -17.83
N TRP A 50 -15.99 -23.92 -18.76
CA TRP A 50 -15.67 -22.50 -18.82
C TRP A 50 -16.17 -21.78 -17.57
N LYS A 51 -17.39 -22.06 -17.13
CA LYS A 51 -18.00 -21.46 -15.94
C LYS A 51 -17.21 -21.81 -14.68
N ALA A 52 -16.85 -23.07 -14.48
CA ALA A 52 -16.02 -23.48 -13.34
C ALA A 52 -14.65 -22.76 -13.33
N GLY A 53 -14.02 -22.61 -14.50
CA GLY A 53 -12.77 -21.86 -14.63
C GLY A 53 -12.94 -20.36 -14.38
N HIS A 54 -14.05 -19.77 -14.84
CA HIS A 54 -14.39 -18.36 -14.61
C HIS A 54 -14.68 -18.09 -13.14
N ASP A 55 -15.54 -18.91 -12.50
CA ASP A 55 -15.90 -18.80 -11.09
C ASP A 55 -14.66 -18.83 -10.20
N LYS A 56 -13.71 -19.73 -10.49
CA LYS A 56 -12.43 -19.80 -9.77
C LYS A 56 -11.60 -18.52 -9.92
N ARG A 57 -11.52 -17.94 -11.13
CA ARG A 57 -10.80 -16.68 -11.35
C ARG A 57 -11.46 -15.51 -10.62
N VAL A 58 -12.80 -15.48 -10.61
CA VAL A 58 -13.58 -14.48 -9.87
C VAL A 58 -13.37 -14.62 -8.36
N GLU A 59 -13.33 -15.85 -7.85
CA GLU A 59 -13.03 -16.12 -6.45
C GLU A 59 -11.61 -15.67 -6.07
N ASP A 60 -10.61 -16.01 -6.88
CA ASP A 60 -9.23 -15.57 -6.69
C ASP A 60 -9.10 -14.03 -6.69
N TRP A 61 -9.79 -13.36 -7.63
CA TRP A 61 -9.86 -11.90 -7.70
C TRP A 61 -10.53 -11.30 -6.46
N ASN A 62 -11.69 -11.83 -6.05
CA ASN A 62 -12.42 -11.34 -4.89
C ASN A 62 -11.61 -11.50 -3.60
N MET A 63 -10.93 -12.64 -3.41
CA MET A 63 -10.02 -12.83 -2.27
C MET A 63 -8.88 -11.82 -2.24
N GLN A 64 -8.37 -11.43 -3.42
CA GLN A 64 -7.35 -10.40 -3.51
C GLN A 64 -7.91 -9.02 -3.16
N VAL A 65 -9.07 -8.66 -3.70
CA VAL A 65 -9.73 -7.38 -3.40
C VAL A 65 -10.07 -7.25 -1.92
N GLN A 66 -10.55 -8.33 -1.29
CA GLN A 66 -10.82 -8.33 0.15
C GLN A 66 -9.54 -8.11 0.96
N ARG A 67 -8.46 -8.82 0.65
CA ARG A 67 -7.17 -8.62 1.33
C ARG A 67 -6.63 -7.21 1.16
N ASP A 68 -6.65 -6.68 -0.06
CA ASP A 68 -6.20 -5.31 -0.34
C ASP A 68 -7.07 -4.26 0.38
N ARG A 69 -8.34 -4.57 0.65
CA ARG A 69 -9.24 -3.72 1.43
C ARG A 69 -8.94 -3.80 2.92
N GLU A 70 -8.81 -5.01 3.47
CA GLU A 70 -8.48 -5.24 4.88
C GLU A 70 -7.14 -4.59 5.27
N GLU A 71 -6.15 -4.67 4.38
CA GLU A 71 -4.84 -4.04 4.60
C GLU A 71 -4.96 -2.51 4.65
N ARG A 72 -5.74 -1.90 3.73
CA ARG A 72 -6.00 -0.46 3.77
C ARG A 72 -6.74 -0.02 5.02
N GLU A 73 -7.81 -0.73 5.40
CA GLU A 73 -8.56 -0.43 6.62
C GLU A 73 -7.67 -0.59 7.88
N ARG A 74 -6.74 -1.54 7.87
CA ARG A 74 -5.77 -1.68 8.96
C ARG A 74 -4.79 -0.50 9.01
N LEU A 75 -4.23 -0.09 7.88
CA LEU A 75 -3.35 1.07 7.79
C LEU A 75 -4.05 2.36 8.22
N GLU A 76 -5.30 2.57 7.79
CA GLU A 76 -6.11 3.73 8.17
C GLU A 76 -6.36 3.76 9.68
N ARG A 77 -6.74 2.62 10.29
CA ARG A 77 -6.90 2.54 11.75
C ARG A 77 -5.60 2.73 12.53
N GLU A 78 -4.47 2.28 12.00
CA GLU A 78 -3.16 2.46 12.64
C GLU A 78 -2.74 3.94 12.57
N GLN A 79 -3.06 4.62 11.47
CA GLN A 79 -2.85 6.05 11.31
C GLN A 79 -3.77 6.88 12.21
N GLU A 80 -5.05 6.54 12.31
CA GLU A 80 -6.00 7.22 13.20
C GLU A 80 -5.60 7.08 14.67
N GLN A 81 -5.14 5.90 15.10
CA GLN A 81 -4.60 5.71 16.45
C GLN A 81 -3.32 6.52 16.72
N GLN A 82 -2.45 6.67 15.73
CA GLN A 82 -1.26 7.53 15.88
C GLN A 82 -1.63 9.01 15.98
N ASP A 83 -2.62 9.47 15.21
CA ASP A 83 -3.12 10.84 15.27
C ASP A 83 -3.79 11.13 16.62
N GLU A 84 -4.59 10.19 17.11
CA GLU A 84 -5.26 10.29 18.42
C GLU A 84 -4.25 10.25 19.59
N GLU A 85 -3.23 9.38 19.54
CA GLU A 85 -2.13 9.38 20.53
C GLU A 85 -1.33 10.70 20.48
N GLN A 86 -1.13 11.26 19.29
CA GLN A 86 -0.42 12.54 19.13
C GLN A 86 -1.28 13.73 19.61
N ALA A 87 -2.61 13.65 19.49
CA ALA A 87 -3.54 14.64 20.01
C ALA A 87 -3.76 14.54 21.54
N GLU A 88 -3.70 13.34 22.12
CA GLU A 88 -3.79 13.12 23.57
C GLU A 88 -2.46 13.37 24.29
N ARG A 89 -1.33 13.50 23.58
CA ARG A 89 -0.11 14.04 24.18
C ARG A 89 -0.42 15.45 24.70
N PRO A 90 -0.36 15.68 26.03
CA PRO A 90 -0.65 16.99 26.55
C PRO A 90 0.33 17.98 25.93
N GLU A 91 -0.19 19.05 25.34
CA GLU A 91 0.55 20.23 24.86
C GLU A 91 1.48 20.84 25.94
N GLY A 92 1.45 20.32 27.17
CA GLY A 92 2.32 20.65 28.29
C GLY A 92 3.81 20.27 28.12
N GLU A 93 4.19 19.43 27.16
CA GLU A 93 5.62 19.26 26.83
C GLU A 93 6.17 20.41 25.97
N GLY A 94 5.33 21.06 25.15
CA GLY A 94 5.67 22.28 24.43
C GLY A 94 5.84 23.48 25.36
N GLN A 95 4.96 23.61 26.35
CA GLN A 95 5.02 24.71 27.33
C GLN A 95 6.22 24.62 28.28
N LYS A 96 6.66 23.41 28.66
CA LYS A 96 7.88 23.25 29.48
C LYS A 96 9.17 23.64 28.74
N ILE A 97 9.21 23.51 27.41
CA ILE A 97 10.36 23.92 26.62
C ILE A 97 10.37 25.44 26.41
N GLU A 98 9.19 26.08 26.33
CA GLU A 98 9.09 27.53 26.23
C GLU A 98 9.47 28.22 27.55
N GLU A 99 9.15 27.63 28.70
CA GLU A 99 9.61 28.13 30.01
C GLU A 99 11.13 27.95 30.24
N ASP A 100 11.78 26.93 29.66
CA ASP A 100 13.24 26.75 29.82
C ASP A 100 14.07 27.64 28.87
N ASN A 101 13.52 28.00 27.69
CA ASN A 101 14.14 29.00 26.78
C ASN A 101 14.03 30.44 27.31
N GLY A 102 13.22 30.68 28.35
CA GLY A 102 13.19 31.92 29.13
C GLY A 102 14.41 32.14 30.04
N LYS A 103 15.47 31.32 29.95
CA LYS A 103 16.75 31.58 30.62
C LYS A 103 17.46 32.76 29.97
N LYS A 104 17.08 33.95 30.45
CA LYS A 104 17.87 35.19 30.59
C LYS A 104 19.13 35.18 29.72
N THR A 105 19.10 35.92 28.63
CA THR A 105 20.32 36.35 27.92
C THR A 105 21.33 36.84 28.95
N LYS A 106 22.33 36.02 29.27
CA LYS A 106 23.50 36.47 30.02
C LYS A 106 24.09 37.60 29.17
N LYS A 107 24.25 38.79 29.75
CA LYS A 107 24.96 39.88 29.08
C LYS A 107 26.32 39.34 28.65
N VAL A 108 26.49 39.14 27.36
CA VAL A 108 27.77 38.73 26.78
C VAL A 108 28.68 39.94 26.96
N TYR A 109 29.75 39.78 27.74
CA TYR A 109 30.84 40.75 27.75
C TYR A 109 31.59 40.58 26.43
N PHE A 110 31.71 41.66 25.67
CA PHE A 110 32.57 41.70 24.48
C PHE A 110 34.03 41.72 24.96
N ASP A 111 34.80 40.71 24.58
CA ASP A 111 36.25 40.67 24.76
C ASP A 111 36.89 40.90 23.39
N GLU A 112 37.54 42.05 23.23
CA GLU A 112 38.15 42.50 21.96
C GLU A 112 39.31 41.61 21.49
N ASN A 113 39.80 40.70 22.33
CA ASN A 113 40.91 39.79 21.99
C ASN A 113 40.47 38.43 21.43
N ILE A 114 39.17 38.18 21.28
CA ILE A 114 38.66 36.90 20.75
C ILE A 114 38.48 37.00 19.24
N ALA A 115 39.34 36.31 18.49
CA ALA A 115 39.16 36.15 17.05
C ALA A 115 37.89 35.33 16.78
N ILE A 116 36.93 35.91 16.06
CA ILE A 116 35.75 35.21 15.57
C ILE A 116 36.23 34.23 14.50
N GLY A 117 36.06 32.92 14.75
CA GLY A 117 36.41 31.88 13.78
C GLY A 117 35.55 32.00 12.52
N ASP A 118 36.17 31.81 11.36
CA ASP A 118 35.57 32.02 10.03
C ASP A 118 34.62 30.88 9.58
N THR A 119 34.27 29.97 10.49
CA THR A 119 33.49 28.77 10.18
C THR A 119 32.15 28.81 10.88
N ILE A 120 31.08 28.95 10.10
CA ILE A 120 29.71 28.69 10.55
C ILE A 120 29.59 27.16 10.68
N THR A 121 29.44 26.66 11.90
CA THR A 121 29.15 25.23 12.11
C THR A 121 27.70 24.97 11.72
N ASP A 122 27.47 24.22 10.64
CA ASP A 122 26.13 23.78 10.26
C ASP A 122 25.52 22.99 11.42
N ARG A 123 24.45 23.55 12.00
CA ARG A 123 23.71 22.93 13.08
C ARG A 123 22.43 22.38 12.48
N PRO A 124 22.19 21.05 12.52
CA PRO A 124 20.96 20.48 11.98
C PRO A 124 19.73 21.14 12.61
N ALA A 125 18.68 21.29 11.80
CA ALA A 125 17.44 21.91 12.23
C ALA A 125 16.95 21.29 13.55
N SER A 126 16.44 22.13 14.45
CA SER A 126 15.91 21.68 15.75
C SER A 126 14.81 20.62 15.60
N TYR A 127 14.01 20.74 14.54
CA TYR A 127 13.05 19.74 14.08
C TYR A 127 13.69 18.36 13.91
N ALA A 128 14.86 18.30 13.26
CA ALA A 128 15.54 17.06 13.00
C ALA A 128 16.13 16.39 14.23
N LEU A 129 16.68 17.22 15.12
CA LEU A 129 17.17 16.76 16.42
C LEU A 129 16.05 16.21 17.30
N ASN A 130 14.84 16.78 17.23
CA ASN A 130 13.70 16.28 17.99
C ASN A 130 13.18 14.95 17.42
N LYS A 131 13.08 14.81 16.09
CA LYS A 131 12.72 13.53 15.48
C LYS A 131 13.72 12.43 15.78
N LEU A 132 15.02 12.73 15.77
CA LEU A 132 16.06 11.78 16.18
C LEU A 132 15.90 11.32 17.64
N LYS A 133 15.53 12.22 18.56
CA LYS A 133 15.28 11.87 19.97
C LYS A 133 14.04 10.99 20.14
N LEU A 134 13.03 11.20 19.31
CA LEU A 134 11.79 10.44 19.31
C LEU A 134 11.89 9.13 18.52
N ILE A 135 13.04 8.85 17.88
CA ILE A 135 13.28 7.67 17.01
C ILE A 135 12.23 7.61 15.88
N GLU A 136 11.82 8.78 15.39
CA GLU A 136 10.88 8.91 14.29
C GLU A 136 11.60 8.95 12.95
N TYR A 137 10.88 8.59 11.88
CA TYR A 137 11.38 8.75 10.53
C TYR A 137 11.68 10.23 10.22
N ILE A 138 12.87 10.48 9.67
CA ILE A 138 13.30 11.79 9.23
C ILE A 138 14.04 11.75 7.89
N GLU A 139 13.73 12.75 7.06
CA GLU A 139 14.41 12.98 5.79
C GLU A 139 15.82 13.55 5.99
N LEU A 140 16.79 13.02 5.24
CA LEU A 140 18.20 13.45 5.31
C LEU A 140 18.41 14.90 4.87
N PHE A 141 17.42 15.51 4.21
CA PHE A 141 17.43 16.91 3.80
C PHE A 141 17.68 17.87 4.98
N TYR A 142 17.15 17.58 6.17
CA TYR A 142 17.30 18.45 7.34
C TYR A 142 18.71 18.45 7.97
N PHE A 143 19.65 17.70 7.39
CA PHE A 143 21.06 17.67 7.78
C PHE A 143 21.97 18.32 6.72
N THR A 144 21.42 18.94 5.67
CA THR A 144 22.18 19.68 4.66
C THR A 144 22.20 21.17 4.98
N PRO A 145 23.11 21.97 4.38
CA PRO A 145 23.15 23.42 4.56
C PRO A 145 21.85 24.13 4.16
N ASP A 146 21.13 23.60 3.17
CA ASP A 146 19.84 24.13 2.72
C ASP A 146 18.68 23.81 3.69
N GLY A 147 18.86 22.81 4.55
CA GLY A 147 17.87 22.35 5.52
C GLY A 147 18.18 22.67 6.99
N CYS A 148 19.34 23.31 7.27
CA CYS A 148 19.75 23.78 8.61
C CYS A 148 19.24 25.19 8.93
#